data_AF-A0A4Q3SCG8-F1
#
_entry.id   AF-A0A4Q3SCG8-F1
#
_cell.length_a   1.000
_cell.length_b   1.000
_cell.length_c   1.000
_cell.angle_alpha   90.00
_cell.angle_beta   90.00
_cell.angle_gamma   90.00
#
_symmetry.space_group_name_H-M   'P 1'
#
loop_
_entity.id
_entity.type
_entity.pdbx_description
1 polymer ?
#
loop_
_entity_poly.entity_id
_entity_poly.type
_entity_poly.pdbx_seq_one_letter_code
_entity_poly.pdbx_strand_id
1 'polypeptide(L)'
;MEEIKMRKLVVIGGSAGSLRALFRILAHIEPGFPFAILLALHRQSGQDTQLDEILLKRTGLMAKEVEEKDVIQTGCIYICPADYHVLIEENYTFSLDDSEKVNYSRPSIDVVFMSAADVYGKDTVGVLLSGANADG
;
A
#
# COMPACT_ATOMS: atom_id res chain seq x y z
N MET A 1 -21.05 -17.68 13.38
CA MET A 1 -20.69 -17.41 11.98
C MET A 1 -20.49 -15.92 11.88
N GLU A 2 -19.24 -15.50 11.95
CA GLU A 2 -18.88 -14.08 11.79
C GLU A 2 -19.11 -13.74 10.32
N GLU A 3 -19.98 -12.76 10.04
CA GLU A 3 -20.20 -12.30 8.67
C GLU A 3 -18.85 -11.97 8.04
N ILE A 4 -18.55 -12.57 6.89
CA ILE A 4 -17.43 -12.13 6.06
C ILE A 4 -17.82 -10.73 5.58
N LYS A 5 -17.47 -9.72 6.37
CA LYS A 5 -17.54 -8.33 5.95
C LYS A 5 -16.68 -8.24 4.70
N MET A 6 -17.30 -7.99 3.54
CA MET A 6 -16.61 -7.84 2.26
C MET A 6 -15.46 -6.83 2.45
N ARG A 7 -14.22 -7.32 2.52
CA ARG A 7 -13.03 -6.49 2.70
C ARG A 7 -12.60 -6.05 1.31
N LYS A 8 -12.54 -4.75 1.08
CA LYS A 8 -12.03 -4.16 -0.17
C LYS A 8 -10.64 -3.60 0.08
N LEU A 9 -9.79 -3.70 -0.92
CA LEU A 9 -8.42 -3.19 -0.87
C LEU A 9 -8.16 -2.26 -2.06
N VAL A 10 -7.58 -1.09 -1.77
CA VAL A 10 -7.04 -0.20 -2.78
C VAL A 10 -5.51 -0.28 -2.70
N VAL A 11 -4.85 -0.72 -3.76
CA VAL A 11 -3.39 -0.67 -3.87
C VAL A 11 -2.99 0.51 -4.74
N ILE A 12 -2.08 1.35 -4.24
CA ILE A 12 -1.61 2.55 -4.94
C ILE A 12 -0.09 2.45 -5.12
N GLY A 13 0.33 2.36 -6.37
CA GLY A 13 1.73 2.29 -6.79
C GLY A 13 2.23 3.64 -7.29
N GLY A 14 3.47 4.02 -7.01
CA GLY A 14 4.04 5.24 -7.58
C GLY A 14 5.52 5.47 -7.28
N SER A 15 6.14 6.38 -8.03
CA SER A 15 7.56 6.72 -7.89
C SER A 15 7.75 8.24 -7.97
N ALA A 16 8.71 8.71 -8.79
CA ALA A 16 8.98 10.14 -8.98
C ALA A 16 7.71 10.94 -9.33
N GLY A 17 7.44 11.97 -8.54
CA GLY A 17 6.27 12.86 -8.73
C GLY A 17 4.93 12.34 -8.21
N SER A 18 4.85 11.09 -7.73
CA SER A 18 3.58 10.46 -7.32
C SER A 18 2.92 11.08 -6.09
N LEU A 19 3.71 11.61 -5.13
CA LEU A 19 3.19 12.14 -3.87
C LEU A 19 2.14 13.24 -4.05
N ARG A 20 2.32 14.14 -5.04
CA ARG A 20 1.35 15.22 -5.29
C ARG A 20 0.00 14.66 -5.76
N ALA A 21 0.03 13.63 -6.60
CA ALA A 21 -1.19 12.96 -7.06
C ALA A 21 -1.83 12.17 -5.92
N LEU A 22 -1.03 11.43 -5.14
CA LEU A 22 -1.48 10.70 -3.96
C LEU A 22 -2.23 11.61 -2.98
N PHE A 23 -1.65 12.74 -2.58
CA PHE A 23 -2.33 13.66 -1.64
C PHE A 23 -3.63 14.24 -2.20
N ARG A 24 -3.75 14.42 -3.52
CA ARG A 24 -5.01 14.86 -4.14
C ARG A 24 -6.09 13.79 -4.05
N ILE A 25 -5.72 12.52 -4.24
CA ILE A 25 -6.64 11.39 -4.10
C ILE A 25 -7.09 11.29 -2.63
N LEU A 26 -6.13 11.26 -1.71
CA LEU A 26 -6.41 11.07 -0.28
C LEU A 26 -7.19 12.24 0.35
N ALA A 27 -7.06 13.46 -0.19
CA ALA A 27 -7.83 14.61 0.28
C ALA A 27 -9.36 14.48 0.07
N HIS A 28 -9.80 13.52 -0.74
CA HIS A 28 -11.22 13.23 -0.97
C HIS A 28 -11.71 12.00 -0.20
N ILE A 29 -10.89 11.43 0.69
CA ILE A 29 -11.24 10.27 1.50
C ILE A 29 -11.52 10.73 2.92
N GLU A 30 -12.71 10.39 3.41
CA GLU A 30 -13.13 10.70 4.78
C GLU A 30 -12.67 9.60 5.75
N PRO A 31 -12.36 9.93 7.02
CA PRO A 31 -12.09 8.94 8.05
C PRO A 31 -13.22 7.91 8.18
N GLY A 32 -12.87 6.63 8.39
CA GLY A 32 -13.85 5.54 8.48
C GLY A 32 -14.27 4.94 7.13
N PHE A 33 -13.53 5.23 6.06
CA PHE A 33 -13.73 4.62 4.74
C PHE A 33 -13.78 3.08 4.81
N PRO A 34 -14.67 2.41 4.04
CA PRO A 34 -15.00 0.99 4.24
C PRO A 34 -14.02 0.01 3.56
N PHE A 35 -12.79 0.44 3.26
CA PHE A 35 -11.76 -0.33 2.57
C PHE A 35 -10.39 -0.07 3.23
N ALA A 36 -9.38 -0.87 2.91
CA ALA A 36 -7.99 -0.58 3.27
C ALA A 36 -7.27 0.06 2.08
N ILE A 37 -6.23 0.85 2.35
CA ILE A 37 -5.33 1.39 1.31
C ILE A 37 -3.92 0.88 1.59
N LEU A 38 -3.26 0.29 0.59
CA LEU A 38 -1.85 -0.08 0.66
C LEU A 38 -1.05 0.74 -0.36
N LEU A 39 0.01 1.39 0.11
CA LEU A 39 0.87 2.28 -0.67
C LEU A 39 2.21 1.60 -0.97
N ALA A 40 2.48 1.34 -2.26
CA ALA A 40 3.76 0.86 -2.77
C ALA A 40 4.48 2.02 -3.45
N LEU A 41 5.35 2.71 -2.72
CA LEU A 41 6.04 3.91 -3.21
C LEU A 41 7.55 3.69 -3.29
N HIS A 42 8.13 3.88 -4.47
CA HIS A 42 9.59 3.90 -4.62
C HIS A 42 10.18 5.08 -3.84
N ARG A 43 10.96 4.76 -2.80
CA ARG A 43 11.66 5.70 -1.93
C ARG A 43 13.14 5.37 -1.91
N GLN A 44 13.98 6.38 -1.72
CA GLN A 44 15.42 6.13 -1.50
C GLN A 44 15.62 5.51 -0.12
N SER A 45 16.28 4.35 -0.07
CA SER A 45 16.68 3.67 1.16
C SER A 45 17.49 4.60 2.06
N GLY A 46 17.19 4.64 3.36
CA GLY A 46 17.91 5.45 4.36
C GLY A 46 17.40 6.88 4.56
N GLN A 47 16.38 7.32 3.80
CA GLN A 47 15.61 8.49 4.20
C GLN A 47 14.50 8.06 5.15
N ASP A 48 14.74 8.23 6.44
CA ASP A 48 13.75 8.05 7.49
C ASP A 48 12.62 9.06 7.26
N THR A 49 11.61 8.59 6.56
CA THR A 49 10.59 9.44 5.99
C THR A 49 9.32 9.11 6.74
N GLN A 50 8.99 10.00 7.68
CA GLN A 50 7.77 10.06 8.48
C GLN A 50 6.52 10.25 7.61
N LEU A 51 6.36 9.42 6.57
CA LEU A 51 5.30 9.52 5.58
C LEU A 51 3.95 9.21 6.23
N ASP A 52 3.93 8.26 7.15
CA ASP A 52 2.83 8.00 8.06
C ASP A 52 2.40 9.26 8.83
N GLU A 53 3.34 9.99 9.46
CA GLU A 53 3.01 11.24 10.14
C GLU A 53 2.56 12.34 9.17
N ILE A 54 3.19 12.45 7.99
CA ILE A 54 2.82 13.43 6.97
C ILE A 54 1.40 13.14 6.45
N LEU A 55 1.07 11.87 6.22
CA LEU A 55 -0.25 11.42 5.81
C LEU A 55 -1.27 11.78 6.89
N LEU A 56 -0.99 11.43 8.15
CA LEU A 56 -1.86 11.76 9.28
C LEU A 56 -2.08 13.28 9.38
N LYS A 57 -1.00 14.08 9.32
CA LYS A 57 -1.06 15.55 9.41
C LYS A 57 -1.83 16.18 8.24
N ARG A 58 -1.71 15.64 7.02
CA ARG A 58 -2.32 16.22 5.81
C ARG A 58 -3.75 15.75 5.53
N THR A 59 -4.10 14.54 5.98
CA THR A 59 -5.36 13.88 5.61
C THR A 59 -6.24 13.57 6.82
N GLY A 60 -5.68 13.53 8.03
CA GLY A 60 -6.38 13.05 9.21
C GLY A 60 -6.62 11.52 9.22
N LEU A 61 -6.11 10.81 8.21
CA LEU A 61 -6.25 9.36 8.10
C LEU A 61 -5.10 8.67 8.82
N MET A 62 -5.43 7.61 9.56
CA MET A 62 -4.44 6.77 10.20
C MET A 62 -3.60 6.07 9.14
N ALA A 63 -2.29 6.28 9.22
CA ALA A 63 -1.31 5.62 8.36
C ALA A 63 -0.26 4.93 9.24
N LYS A 64 0.20 3.75 8.84
CA LYS A 64 1.37 3.09 9.42
C LYS A 64 2.17 2.34 8.36
N GLU A 65 3.44 2.12 8.64
CA GLU A 65 4.24 1.17 7.88
C GLU A 65 3.75 -0.26 8.17
N VAL A 66 3.84 -1.13 7.16
CA VAL A 66 3.45 -2.54 7.29
C VAL A 66 4.45 -3.29 8.17
N GLU A 67 3.93 -4.04 9.14
CA GLU A 67 4.68 -5.00 9.94
C GLU A 67 4.30 -6.44 9.57
N GLU A 68 5.23 -7.37 9.82
CA GLU A 68 5.00 -8.80 9.57
C GLU A 68 3.76 -9.30 10.35
N LYS A 69 2.86 -9.98 9.64
CA LYS A 69 1.57 -10.49 10.15
C LYS A 69 0.57 -9.43 10.63
N ASP A 70 0.74 -8.17 10.26
CA ASP A 70 -0.31 -7.17 10.44
C ASP A 70 -1.62 -7.62 9.80
N VAL A 71 -2.71 -7.59 10.57
CA VAL A 71 -4.06 -7.84 10.04
C VAL A 71 -4.53 -6.62 9.27
N ILE A 72 -5.00 -6.82 8.05
CA ILE A 72 -5.48 -5.75 7.19
C ILE A 72 -6.84 -5.25 7.68
N GLN A 73 -6.88 -3.98 8.10
CA GLN A 73 -8.07 -3.32 8.64
C GLN A 73 -8.61 -2.24 7.68
N THR A 74 -9.93 -2.17 7.56
CA THR A 74 -10.61 -1.09 6.83
C THR A 74 -10.43 0.25 7.55
N GLY A 75 -10.36 1.35 6.81
CA GLY A 75 -10.15 2.69 7.36
C GLY A 75 -8.68 3.00 7.69
N CYS A 76 -7.76 2.10 7.32
CA CYS A 76 -6.32 2.25 7.53
C CYS A 76 -5.57 2.41 6.20
N ILE A 77 -4.54 3.25 6.25
CA ILE A 77 -3.53 3.36 5.20
C ILE A 77 -2.28 2.62 5.65
N TYR A 78 -1.80 1.71 4.81
CA TYR A 78 -0.59 0.95 5.01
C TYR A 78 0.47 1.41 4.03
N ILE A 79 1.71 1.54 4.49
CA ILE A 79 2.86 1.96 3.68
C ILE A 79 3.80 0.77 3.59
N CYS A 80 4.18 0.38 2.38
CA CYS A 80 5.19 -0.66 2.21
C CYS A 80 6.54 -0.14 2.76
N PRO A 81 7.19 -0.88 3.68
CA PRO A 81 8.53 -0.54 4.15
C PRO A 81 9.53 -0.53 3.00
N ALA A 82 10.59 0.25 3.15
CA ALA A 82 11.73 0.17 2.25
C ALA A 82 12.42 -1.20 2.38
N ASP A 83 13.07 -1.66 1.30
CA ASP A 83 13.90 -2.86 1.29
C ASP A 83 13.19 -4.18 1.60
N TYR A 84 11.84 -4.23 1.62
CA TYR A 84 11.05 -5.45 1.58
C TYR A 84 9.97 -5.39 0.50
N HIS A 85 9.67 -6.52 -0.12
CA HIS A 85 8.41 -6.72 -0.82
C HIS A 85 7.30 -6.93 0.21
N VAL A 86 6.11 -6.38 -0.05
CA VAL A 86 4.92 -6.65 0.76
C VAL A 86 4.01 -7.58 -0.01
N LEU A 87 3.72 -8.71 0.61
CA LEU A 87 2.77 -9.70 0.14
C LEU A 87 1.55 -9.71 1.06
N ILE A 88 0.45 -10.22 0.53
CA ILE A 88 -0.83 -10.39 1.20
C ILE A 88 -1.12 -11.88 1.24
N GLU A 89 -1.41 -12.37 2.43
CA GLU A 89 -1.72 -13.77 2.71
C GLU A 89 -3.23 -14.03 2.66
N GLU A 90 -3.65 -15.27 2.40
CA GLU A 90 -5.08 -15.66 2.32
C GLU A 90 -5.88 -15.38 3.60
N ASN A 91 -5.20 -15.28 4.75
CA ASN A 91 -5.81 -14.91 6.03
C ASN A 91 -5.95 -13.39 6.21
N TYR A 92 -5.73 -12.60 5.15
CA TYR A 92 -5.76 -11.13 5.13
C TYR A 92 -4.76 -10.49 6.11
N THR A 93 -3.55 -11.05 6.16
CA THR A 93 -2.40 -10.45 6.82
C THR A 93 -1.32 -10.06 5.82
N PHE A 94 -0.43 -9.15 6.21
CA PHE A 94 0.76 -8.85 5.42
C PHE A 94 1.91 -9.81 5.75
N SER A 95 2.76 -10.06 4.75
CA SER A 95 4.08 -10.66 4.92
C SER A 95 5.15 -9.81 4.22
N LEU A 96 6.33 -9.78 4.83
CA LEU A 96 7.50 -9.08 4.34
C LEU A 96 8.48 -10.09 3.73
N ASP A 97 8.87 -9.83 2.49
CA ASP A 97 9.78 -10.69 1.73
C ASP A 97 11.04 -9.91 1.35
N ASP A 98 12.20 -10.46 1.66
CA ASP A 98 13.52 -9.86 1.41
C ASP A 98 14.21 -10.46 0.19
N SER A 99 13.46 -11.14 -0.68
CA SER A 99 13.96 -11.69 -1.93
C SER A 99 14.46 -10.62 -2.92
N GLU A 100 15.11 -11.07 -3.99
CA GLU A 100 15.76 -10.21 -4.98
C GLU A 100 14.81 -9.15 -5.57
N LYS A 101 15.39 -7.99 -5.88
CA LYS A 101 14.63 -6.85 -6.44
C LYS A 101 13.91 -7.24 -7.73
N VAL A 102 12.63 -6.92 -7.82
CA VAL A 102 11.84 -7.02 -9.05
C VAL A 102 11.81 -5.65 -9.73
N ASN A 103 12.06 -5.59 -11.04
CA ASN A 103 12.17 -4.33 -11.80
C ASN A 103 13.16 -3.31 -11.19
N TYR A 104 14.23 -3.80 -10.56
CA TYR A 104 15.23 -3.02 -9.81
C TYR A 104 14.70 -2.31 -8.55
N SER A 105 13.49 -2.66 -8.11
CA SER A 105 12.78 -2.06 -6.98
C SER A 105 12.50 -3.07 -5.86
N ARG A 106 12.58 -2.58 -4.62
CA ARG A 106 12.08 -3.26 -3.43
C ARG A 106 11.67 -2.19 -2.40
N PRO A 107 10.36 -2.00 -2.12
CA PRO A 107 9.23 -2.77 -2.64
C PRO A 107 9.02 -2.57 -4.15
N SER A 108 8.59 -3.64 -4.83
CA SER A 108 8.10 -3.60 -6.22
C SER A 108 6.58 -3.45 -6.22
N ILE A 109 6.09 -2.59 -7.10
CA ILE A 109 4.66 -2.34 -7.30
C ILE A 109 3.99 -3.57 -7.93
N ASP A 110 4.64 -4.21 -8.90
CA ASP A 110 4.13 -5.45 -9.52
C ASP A 110 3.85 -6.53 -8.46
N VAL A 111 4.81 -6.76 -7.56
CA VAL A 111 4.67 -7.79 -6.52
C VAL A 111 3.47 -7.50 -5.61
N VAL A 112 3.30 -6.24 -5.19
CA VAL A 112 2.17 -5.82 -4.36
C VAL A 112 0.86 -5.95 -5.11
N PHE A 113 0.80 -5.54 -6.37
CA PHE A 113 -0.41 -5.56 -7.18
C PHE A 113 -0.85 -6.98 -7.51
N MET A 114 0.09 -7.86 -7.88
CA MET A 114 -0.19 -9.29 -8.12
C MET A 114 -0.69 -9.97 -6.85
N SER A 115 -0.01 -9.77 -5.72
CA SER A 115 -0.43 -10.38 -4.45
C SER A 115 -1.82 -9.91 -4.01
N ALA A 116 -2.14 -8.63 -4.21
CA ALA A 116 -3.49 -8.11 -3.97
C ALA A 116 -4.54 -8.70 -4.92
N ALA A 117 -4.19 -8.88 -6.20
CA ALA A 117 -5.07 -9.51 -7.17
C ALA A 117 -5.34 -10.98 -6.83
N ASP A 118 -4.33 -11.71 -6.37
CA ASP A 118 -4.45 -13.14 -6.01
C ASP A 118 -5.37 -13.35 -4.80
N VAL A 119 -5.29 -12.50 -3.77
CA VAL A 119 -6.08 -12.66 -2.53
C VAL A 119 -7.45 -11.98 -2.58
N TYR A 120 -7.52 -10.73 -3.05
CA TYR A 120 -8.76 -9.94 -3.04
C TYR A 120 -9.52 -10.00 -4.38
N GLY A 121 -8.87 -10.38 -5.48
CA GLY A 121 -9.50 -10.56 -6.79
C GLY A 121 -10.33 -9.34 -7.22
N LYS A 122 -11.62 -9.56 -7.44
CA LYS A 122 -12.58 -8.52 -7.87
C LYS A 122 -12.80 -7.40 -6.85
N ASP A 123 -12.39 -7.60 -5.60
CA ASP A 123 -12.54 -6.63 -4.50
C ASP A 123 -11.28 -5.75 -4.33
N THR A 124 -10.34 -5.84 -5.28
CA THR A 124 -9.16 -4.99 -5.42
C THR A 124 -9.39 -3.84 -6.41
N VAL A 125 -8.91 -2.65 -6.05
CA VAL A 125 -8.72 -1.53 -6.99
C VAL A 125 -7.23 -1.20 -7.05
N GLY A 126 -6.63 -1.33 -8.24
CA GLY A 126 -5.26 -0.89 -8.50
C GLY A 126 -5.21 0.54 -9.03
N VAL A 127 -4.33 1.37 -8.46
CA VAL A 127 -4.09 2.74 -8.91
C VAL A 127 -2.59 2.92 -9.16
N LEU A 128 -2.18 2.97 -10.42
CA LEU A 128 -0.81 3.27 -10.80
C LEU A 128 -0.63 4.78 -11.03
N LEU A 129 0.27 5.40 -10.26
CA LEU A 129 0.62 6.81 -10.36
C LEU A 129 1.90 7.01 -11.19
N SER A 130 2.31 8.26 -11.35
CA SER A 130 3.50 8.60 -12.14
C SER A 130 4.76 7.88 -11.64
N GLY A 131 5.55 7.39 -12.59
CA GLY A 131 6.84 6.75 -12.37
C GLY A 131 7.73 6.84 -13.60
N ALA A 132 8.98 6.37 -13.46
CA ALA A 132 10.00 6.46 -14.50
C ALA A 132 10.44 5.08 -15.03
N ASN A 133 9.89 3.99 -14.49
CA ASN A 133 10.22 2.61 -14.84
C ASN A 133 8.95 1.81 -15.21
N ALA A 134 9.11 0.51 -15.46
CA ALA A 134 8.05 -0.39 -15.92
C ALA A 134 7.38 -1.19 -14.78
N ASP A 135 7.51 -0.74 -13.53
CA ASP A 135 6.98 -1.44 -12.36
C ASP A 135 5.56 -0.94 -12.02
N GLY A 136 4.59 -1.84 -12.03
CA GLY A 136 3.18 -1.62 -11.68
C GLY A 136 2.16 -1.78 -12.81
#